data_AF-A0A5C7S865-F1
#
_entry.id   AF-A0A5C7S865-F1
#
_cell.length_a   1.000
_cell.length_b   1.000
_cell.length_c   1.000
_cell.angle_alpha   90.00
_cell.angle_beta   90.00
_cell.angle_gamma   90.00
#
_symmetry.space_group_name_H-M   'P 1'
#
loop_
_entity.id
_entity.type
_entity.pdbx_description
1 polymer ?
#
loop_
_entity_poly.entity_id
_entity_poly.type
_entity_poly.pdbx_seq_one_letter_code
_entity_poly.pdbx_strand_id
1 'polypeptide(L)'
;MGRPSFKIDHKRLRELREYKGLTQADLASELCKRLDLEQDEDSRTVSYRRIEAQGKTSRKRAETIAQILDVTLAELEGIVPPDTWSYENRILDLLAEQLRQENVVLKSALDEACSEGPDSEDALASMARNVARRIEAAQLARNPGELAELSQLTGLSEGEILEPAHVDGHWLMVASGPIYTRTELVLGTAGVQALIHEVVDKHLDDFGGDGRIRMHRASPWYRLEIDPLCGRFTTWIDFVRCLPDARGLRWLKPGWRDVRLLEGPLLTWARSAANFVTGFDGSPTPGDVRRLRLQVTEYSGEPGERISEQIVAGALEEISDEKLATAQEEGNSHLVATWTLGTALQEILEPHLSAYPRQCWEVTVTDGGCALSLWPTAGAPGGPYGLRYRIQLVEVTAHGQFGEAPWRHKDREDLKQRIEAWLS
;
A
#
# COMPACT_ATOMS: atom_id res chain seq x y z
N MET A 1 -46.77 -5.83 11.28
CA MET A 1 -45.57 -6.68 11.17
C MET A 1 -44.38 -5.92 11.74
N GLY A 2 -43.69 -6.45 12.76
CA GLY A 2 -42.58 -5.76 13.42
C GLY A 2 -41.37 -5.61 12.50
N ARG A 3 -40.67 -4.47 12.57
CA ARG A 3 -39.41 -4.26 11.83
C ARG A 3 -38.42 -5.38 12.17
N PRO A 4 -37.71 -5.96 11.19
CA PRO A 4 -36.69 -6.97 11.46
C PRO A 4 -35.66 -6.43 12.45
N SER A 5 -35.47 -7.12 13.58
CA SER A 5 -34.41 -6.78 14.52
C SER A 5 -33.08 -7.29 13.99
N PHE A 6 -32.13 -6.38 13.81
CA PHE A 6 -30.74 -6.68 13.53
C PHE A 6 -30.01 -7.03 14.83
N LYS A 7 -29.22 -8.10 14.82
CA LYS A 7 -28.48 -8.60 15.99
C LYS A 7 -27.03 -8.12 15.89
N ILE A 8 -26.52 -7.52 16.97
CA ILE A 8 -25.13 -7.14 17.17
C ILE A 8 -24.56 -7.86 18.39
N ASP A 9 -23.24 -7.99 18.47
CA ASP A 9 -22.57 -8.47 19.66
C ASP A 9 -22.56 -7.36 20.72
N HIS A 10 -23.31 -7.60 21.79
CA HIS A 10 -23.52 -6.65 22.86
C HIS A 10 -22.29 -6.46 23.75
N LYS A 11 -21.44 -7.48 23.89
CA LYS A 11 -20.16 -7.37 24.62
C LYS A 11 -19.18 -6.55 23.78
N ARG A 12 -19.10 -6.85 22.49
CA ARG A 12 -18.22 -6.12 21.58
C ARG A 12 -18.60 -4.65 21.46
N LEU A 13 -19.90 -4.34 21.39
CA LEU A 13 -20.39 -2.96 21.42
C LEU A 13 -19.92 -2.22 22.68
N ARG A 14 -19.99 -2.87 23.85
CA ARG A 14 -19.53 -2.29 25.12
C ARG A 14 -18.03 -2.02 25.11
N GLU A 15 -17.23 -3.01 24.71
CA GLU A 15 -15.77 -2.89 24.61
C GLU A 15 -15.36 -1.75 23.68
N LEU A 16 -15.95 -1.65 22.49
CA LEU A 16 -15.66 -0.60 21.52
C LEU A 16 -16.04 0.79 22.04
N ARG A 17 -17.18 0.90 22.74
CA ARG A 17 -17.61 2.14 23.39
C ARG A 17 -16.59 2.58 24.45
N GLU A 18 -16.18 1.66 25.31
CA GLU A 18 -15.21 1.92 26.39
C GLU A 18 -13.83 2.26 25.83
N TYR A 19 -13.38 1.56 24.79
CA TYR A 19 -12.14 1.84 24.08
C TYR A 19 -12.11 3.25 23.48
N LYS A 20 -13.25 3.74 22.96
CA LYS A 20 -13.40 5.11 22.47
C LYS A 20 -13.58 6.16 23.58
N GLY A 21 -13.57 5.75 24.85
CA GLY A 21 -13.76 6.64 25.99
C GLY A 21 -15.16 7.25 26.09
N LEU A 22 -16.16 6.65 25.44
CA LEU A 22 -17.51 7.18 25.39
C LEU A 22 -18.38 6.62 26.53
N THR A 23 -19.19 7.47 27.16
CA THR A 23 -20.26 6.99 28.03
C THR A 23 -21.46 6.51 27.20
N GLN A 24 -22.38 5.81 27.84
CA GLN A 24 -23.64 5.40 27.19
C GLN A 24 -24.49 6.62 26.77
N ALA A 25 -24.42 7.72 27.51
CA ALA A 25 -25.14 8.95 27.19
C ALA A 25 -24.52 9.66 25.98
N ASP A 26 -23.18 9.72 25.91
CA ASP A 26 -22.46 10.35 24.79
C ASP A 26 -22.78 9.64 23.47
N LEU A 27 -22.68 8.32 23.46
CA LEU A 27 -22.96 7.52 22.28
C LEU A 27 -24.45 7.58 21.89
N ALA A 28 -25.37 7.61 22.87
CA ALA A 28 -26.80 7.80 22.61
C ALA A 28 -27.11 9.17 22.01
N SER A 29 -26.44 10.23 22.50
CA SER A 29 -26.57 11.60 22.02
C SER A 29 -26.11 11.72 20.56
N GLU A 30 -24.90 11.23 20.26
CA GLU A 30 -24.34 11.26 18.91
C GLU A 30 -25.16 10.39 17.93
N LEU A 31 -25.69 9.26 18.40
CA LEU A 31 -26.58 8.41 17.60
C LEU A 31 -27.89 9.12 17.23
N CYS A 32 -28.53 9.82 18.18
CA CYS A 32 -29.76 10.56 17.89
C CYS A 32 -29.48 11.74 16.95
N LYS A 33 -28.37 12.45 17.17
CA LYS A 33 -27.92 13.56 16.32
C LYS A 33 -27.72 13.14 14.87
N ARG A 34 -27.02 12.02 14.61
CA ARG A 34 -26.79 11.52 13.24
C ARG A 34 -28.02 10.92 12.55
N LEU A 35 -29.05 10.58 13.33
CA LEU A 35 -30.29 10.02 12.80
C LEU A 35 -31.41 11.06 12.73
N ASP A 36 -31.14 12.32 13.05
CA ASP A 36 -32.11 13.41 13.17
C ASP A 36 -33.32 13.01 14.04
N LEU A 37 -33.05 12.35 15.18
CA LEU A 37 -34.07 11.92 16.13
C LEU A 37 -34.16 12.92 17.28
N GLU A 38 -35.32 13.58 17.40
CA GLU A 38 -35.65 14.36 18.58
C GLU A 38 -36.13 13.41 19.70
N GLN A 39 -35.28 13.22 20.70
CA GLN A 39 -35.58 12.45 21.90
C GLN A 39 -35.06 13.20 23.12
N ASP A 40 -35.81 13.16 24.22
CA ASP A 40 -35.30 13.62 25.51
C ASP A 40 -34.12 12.77 25.97
N GLU A 41 -33.30 13.35 26.85
CA GLU A 41 -32.01 12.79 27.26
C GLU A 41 -32.12 11.44 27.99
N ASP A 42 -33.19 11.26 28.76
CA ASP A 42 -33.45 10.01 29.47
C ASP A 42 -33.90 8.92 28.49
N SER A 43 -34.81 9.24 27.57
CA SER A 43 -35.32 8.30 26.57
C SER A 43 -34.23 7.79 25.62
N ARG A 44 -33.34 8.67 25.14
CA ARG A 44 -32.23 8.25 24.26
C ARG A 44 -31.27 7.30 24.98
N THR A 45 -30.93 7.62 26.23
CA THR A 45 -29.98 6.84 27.03
C THR A 45 -30.58 5.47 27.40
N VAL A 46 -31.86 5.43 27.77
CA VAL A 46 -32.59 4.18 28.03
C VAL A 46 -32.69 3.32 26.76
N SER A 47 -32.99 3.93 25.61
CA SER A 47 -33.03 3.23 24.33
C SER A 47 -31.67 2.59 24.01
N TYR A 48 -30.56 3.35 24.16
CA TYR A 48 -29.23 2.82 23.93
C TYR A 48 -28.83 1.72 24.92
N ARG A 49 -29.14 1.88 26.22
CA ARG A 49 -28.92 0.84 27.24
C ARG A 49 -29.57 -0.48 26.89
N ARG A 50 -30.79 -0.46 26.31
CA ARG A 50 -31.45 -1.68 25.82
C ARG A 50 -30.72 -2.32 24.64
N ILE A 51 -30.19 -1.51 23.72
CA ILE A 51 -29.37 -1.99 22.60
C ILE A 51 -28.10 -2.67 23.14
N GLU A 52 -27.36 -2.04 24.05
CA GLU A 52 -26.13 -2.60 24.64
C GLU A 52 -26.41 -3.80 25.56
N ALA A 53 -27.59 -3.90 26.16
CA ALA A 53 -27.95 -5.05 27.00
C ALA A 53 -28.41 -6.26 26.17
N GLN A 54 -29.15 -6.03 25.08
CA GLN A 54 -29.82 -7.10 24.33
C GLN A 54 -29.16 -7.43 22.99
N GLY A 55 -28.29 -6.54 22.49
CA GLY A 55 -27.69 -6.66 21.16
C GLY A 55 -28.71 -6.62 20.03
N LYS A 56 -29.88 -6.00 20.23
CA LYS A 56 -30.95 -5.94 19.23
C LYS A 56 -31.26 -4.49 18.87
N THR A 57 -31.20 -4.17 17.58
CA THR A 57 -31.50 -2.83 17.06
C THR A 57 -31.98 -2.88 15.61
N SER A 58 -32.23 -1.75 14.96
CA SER A 58 -32.44 -1.72 13.50
C SER A 58 -31.10 -1.65 12.78
N ARG A 59 -31.03 -2.16 11.54
CA ARG A 59 -29.80 -2.11 10.72
C ARG A 59 -29.27 -0.68 10.57
N LYS A 60 -30.14 0.29 10.25
CA LYS A 60 -29.77 1.71 10.15
C LYS A 60 -29.11 2.24 11.43
N ARG A 61 -29.64 1.88 12.61
CA ARG A 61 -29.04 2.26 13.91
C ARG A 61 -27.69 1.58 14.12
N ALA A 62 -27.54 0.31 13.76
CA ALA A 62 -26.27 -0.40 13.86
C ALA A 62 -25.20 0.21 12.94
N GLU A 63 -25.55 0.55 11.70
CA GLU A 63 -24.67 1.24 10.75
C GLU A 63 -24.21 2.60 11.29
N THR A 64 -25.11 3.40 11.86
CA THR A 64 -24.74 4.68 12.48
C THR A 64 -23.87 4.49 13.73
N ILE A 65 -24.14 3.49 14.57
CA ILE A 65 -23.27 3.16 15.72
C ILE A 65 -21.85 2.79 15.23
N ALA A 66 -21.75 1.98 14.17
CA ALA A 66 -20.47 1.61 13.55
C ALA A 66 -19.70 2.84 13.07
N GLN A 67 -20.39 3.78 12.41
CA GLN A 67 -19.81 5.05 11.97
C GLN A 67 -19.35 5.95 13.13
N ILE A 68 -20.04 5.94 14.28
CA ILE A 68 -19.64 6.75 15.44
C ILE A 68 -18.39 6.14 16.10
N LEU A 69 -18.35 4.80 16.17
CA LEU A 69 -17.24 4.06 16.75
C LEU A 69 -16.07 3.85 15.77
N ASP A 70 -16.20 4.31 14.52
CA ASP A 70 -15.19 4.14 13.46
C ASP A 70 -14.79 2.66 13.25
N VAL A 71 -15.79 1.80 13.18
CA VAL A 71 -15.67 0.35 12.94
C VAL A 71 -16.61 -0.07 11.81
N THR A 72 -16.42 -1.28 11.28
CA THR A 72 -17.39 -1.86 10.33
C THR A 72 -18.62 -2.44 11.03
N LEU A 73 -19.70 -2.63 10.26
CA LEU A 73 -20.89 -3.33 10.76
C LEU A 73 -20.57 -4.78 11.16
N ALA A 74 -19.66 -5.45 10.43
CA ALA A 74 -19.24 -6.82 10.72
C ALA A 74 -18.53 -6.92 12.09
N GLU A 75 -17.68 -5.95 12.43
CA GLU A 75 -17.05 -5.89 13.75
C GLU A 75 -18.08 -5.73 14.88
N LEU A 76 -19.16 -4.96 14.66
CA LEU A 76 -20.27 -4.87 15.62
C LEU A 76 -21.07 -6.16 15.73
N GLU A 77 -21.10 -6.99 14.69
CA GLU A 77 -21.70 -8.33 14.74
C GLU A 77 -20.81 -9.35 15.46
N GLY A 78 -19.61 -8.95 15.92
CA GLY A 78 -18.64 -9.81 16.58
C GLY A 78 -17.71 -10.54 15.60
N ILE A 79 -17.76 -10.20 14.31
CA ILE A 79 -16.92 -10.80 13.27
C ILE A 79 -15.62 -10.01 13.24
N VAL A 80 -14.67 -10.43 14.05
CA VAL A 80 -13.31 -9.91 14.08
C VAL A 80 -12.38 -11.06 13.69
N PRO A 81 -11.65 -10.97 12.57
CA PRO A 81 -10.66 -11.97 12.24
C PRO A 81 -9.62 -12.08 13.38
N PRO A 82 -9.08 -13.28 13.65
CA PRO A 82 -8.01 -13.42 14.62
C PRO A 82 -6.78 -12.59 14.21
N ASP A 83 -5.94 -12.21 15.16
CA ASP A 83 -4.63 -11.64 14.83
C ASP A 83 -3.80 -12.67 14.04
N THR A 84 -3.09 -12.23 13.00
CA THR A 84 -2.34 -13.13 12.11
C THR A 84 -1.32 -13.98 12.85
N TRP A 85 -0.53 -13.38 13.75
CA TRP A 85 0.48 -14.14 14.50
C TRP A 85 -0.18 -15.12 15.46
N SER A 86 -1.28 -14.72 16.09
CA SER A 86 -2.06 -15.63 16.93
C SER A 86 -2.64 -16.79 16.12
N TYR A 87 -3.07 -16.55 14.88
CA TYR A 87 -3.65 -17.57 14.03
C TYR A 87 -2.58 -18.55 13.51
N GLU A 88 -1.46 -18.04 12.99
CA GLU A 88 -0.33 -18.86 12.54
C GLU A 88 0.21 -19.74 13.69
N ASN A 89 0.36 -19.18 14.90
CA ASN A 89 0.79 -19.95 16.07
C ASN A 89 -0.23 -21.03 16.46
N ARG A 90 -1.54 -20.74 16.38
CA ARG A 90 -2.59 -21.75 16.60
C ARG A 90 -2.46 -22.90 15.62
N ILE A 91 -2.22 -22.63 14.33
CA ILE A 91 -2.03 -23.70 13.33
C ILE A 91 -0.75 -24.48 13.61
N LEU A 92 0.34 -23.81 14.00
CA LEU A 92 1.58 -24.48 14.39
C LEU A 92 1.37 -25.44 15.57
N ASP A 93 0.70 -24.99 16.63
CA ASP A 93 0.38 -25.80 17.80
C ASP A 93 -0.49 -27.02 17.43
N LEU A 94 -1.46 -26.83 16.53
CA LEU A 94 -2.31 -27.90 16.00
C LEU A 94 -1.49 -28.94 15.24
N LEU A 95 -0.61 -28.52 14.33
CA LEU A 95 0.26 -29.43 13.58
C LEU A 95 1.23 -30.17 14.52
N ALA A 96 1.78 -29.48 15.53
CA ALA A 96 2.65 -30.10 16.53
C ALA A 96 1.91 -31.16 17.37
N GLU A 97 0.63 -30.94 17.71
CA GLU A 97 -0.21 -31.95 18.36
C GLU A 97 -0.49 -33.13 17.44
N GLN A 98 -0.83 -32.89 16.17
CA GLN A 98 -1.04 -33.97 15.19
C GLN A 98 0.20 -34.85 14.99
N LEU A 99 1.40 -34.26 15.03
CA LEU A 99 2.65 -35.02 15.01
C LEU A 99 2.85 -35.89 16.25
N ARG A 100 2.52 -35.36 17.44
CA ARG A 100 2.55 -36.14 18.69
C ARG A 100 1.55 -37.29 18.68
N GLN A 101 0.46 -37.18 17.92
CA GLN A 101 -0.52 -38.23 17.68
C GLN A 101 -0.16 -39.18 16.52
N GLU A 102 1.05 -39.06 15.99
CA GLU A 102 1.58 -39.88 14.90
C GLU A 102 0.80 -39.80 13.57
N ASN A 103 0.21 -38.64 13.26
CA ASN A 103 -0.48 -38.43 11.98
C ASN A 103 0.44 -38.72 10.78
N VAL A 104 0.15 -39.81 10.06
CA VAL A 104 0.97 -40.34 8.96
C VAL A 104 0.99 -39.40 7.76
N VAL A 105 -0.12 -38.74 7.46
CA VAL A 105 -0.24 -37.81 6.32
C VAL A 105 0.64 -36.60 6.55
N LEU A 106 0.56 -36.00 7.75
CA LEU A 106 1.38 -34.86 8.13
C LEU A 106 2.88 -35.20 8.17
N LYS A 107 3.24 -36.38 8.71
CA LYS A 107 4.64 -36.86 8.70
C LYS A 107 5.17 -36.99 7.28
N SER A 108 4.42 -37.64 6.38
CA SER A 108 4.82 -37.79 4.98
C SER A 108 4.99 -36.45 4.27
N ALA A 109 4.07 -35.50 4.51
CA ALA A 109 4.15 -34.17 3.91
C ALA A 109 5.36 -33.36 4.42
N LEU A 110 5.73 -33.52 5.69
CA LEU A 110 6.92 -32.88 6.25
C LEU A 110 8.21 -33.53 5.76
N ASP A 111 8.25 -34.85 5.61
CA ASP A 111 9.41 -35.56 5.07
C ASP A 111 9.68 -35.13 3.61
N GLU A 112 8.61 -34.96 2.82
CA GLU A 112 8.70 -34.44 1.46
C GLU A 112 9.22 -32.99 1.46
N ALA A 113 8.66 -32.11 2.29
CA ALA A 113 9.09 -30.72 2.39
C ALA A 113 10.55 -30.57 2.90
N CYS A 114 10.99 -31.42 3.83
CA CYS A 114 12.37 -31.43 4.34
C CYS A 114 13.39 -31.94 3.30
N SER A 115 12.94 -32.74 2.32
CA SER A 115 13.82 -33.24 1.27
C SER A 115 14.29 -32.14 0.30
N GLU A 116 13.61 -30.98 0.30
CA GLU A 116 13.90 -29.83 -0.56
C GLU A 116 14.76 -28.73 0.09
N GLY A 117 15.16 -28.84 1.37
CA GLY A 117 16.02 -27.82 2.01
C GLY A 117 16.54 -28.15 3.42
N PRO A 118 17.71 -27.62 3.82
CA PRO A 118 18.33 -27.93 5.10
C PRO A 118 17.87 -26.95 6.18
N ASP A 119 16.83 -27.28 6.94
CA ASP A 119 16.66 -26.91 8.37
C ASP A 119 15.31 -27.45 8.91
N SER A 120 15.36 -28.48 9.76
CA SER A 120 14.18 -29.23 10.22
C SER A 120 13.31 -28.51 11.25
N GLU A 121 13.87 -27.58 12.04
CA GLU A 121 13.08 -26.80 13.01
C GLU A 121 12.24 -25.70 12.33
N ASP A 122 12.69 -25.19 11.18
CA ASP A 122 11.94 -24.21 10.38
C ASP A 122 10.90 -24.85 9.46
N ALA A 123 11.00 -26.17 9.22
CA ALA A 123 10.11 -26.90 8.32
C ALA A 123 8.67 -26.96 8.83
N LEU A 124 8.45 -27.27 10.12
CA LEU A 124 7.11 -27.32 10.69
C LEU A 124 6.45 -25.94 10.75
N ALA A 125 7.22 -24.91 11.11
CA ALA A 125 6.75 -23.53 11.12
C ALA A 125 6.38 -23.05 9.71
N SER A 126 7.20 -23.38 8.71
CA SER A 126 6.93 -23.06 7.31
C SER A 126 5.72 -23.82 6.76
N MET A 127 5.56 -25.10 7.11
CA MET A 127 4.39 -25.90 6.80
C MET A 127 3.13 -25.29 7.45
N ALA A 128 3.20 -24.87 8.71
CA ALA A 128 2.09 -24.23 9.41
C ALA A 128 1.63 -22.94 8.72
N ARG A 129 2.57 -22.08 8.29
CA ARG A 129 2.24 -20.88 7.50
C ARG A 129 1.58 -21.24 6.17
N ASN A 130 2.08 -22.26 5.47
CA ASN A 130 1.49 -22.74 4.23
C ASN A 130 0.05 -23.25 4.44
N VAL A 131 -0.14 -24.16 5.40
CA VAL A 131 -1.46 -24.71 5.78
C VAL A 131 -2.42 -23.58 6.19
N ALA A 132 -1.97 -22.60 6.96
CA ALA A 132 -2.80 -21.46 7.36
C ALA A 132 -3.29 -20.65 6.14
N ARG A 133 -2.43 -20.39 5.15
CA ARG A 133 -2.81 -19.73 3.88
C ARG A 133 -3.78 -20.56 3.06
N ARG A 134 -3.57 -21.88 2.99
CA ARG A 134 -4.47 -22.81 2.30
C ARG A 134 -5.85 -22.83 2.95
N ILE A 135 -5.94 -22.86 4.28
CA ILE A 135 -7.20 -22.74 5.01
C ILE A 135 -7.91 -21.43 4.67
N GLU A 136 -7.20 -20.31 4.68
CA GLU A 136 -7.75 -19.01 4.31
C GLU A 136 -8.31 -19.02 2.87
N ALA A 137 -7.55 -19.52 1.90
CA ALA A 137 -8.02 -19.64 0.52
C ALA A 137 -9.24 -20.57 0.37
N ALA A 138 -9.29 -21.66 1.14
CA ALA A 138 -10.39 -22.63 1.12
C ALA A 138 -11.73 -22.03 1.59
N GLN A 139 -11.71 -20.96 2.39
CA GLN A 139 -12.94 -20.26 2.83
C GLN A 139 -13.72 -19.65 1.68
N LEU A 140 -13.01 -19.20 0.64
CA LEU A 140 -13.59 -18.67 -0.58
C LEU A 140 -13.87 -19.79 -1.59
N ALA A 141 -12.87 -20.62 -1.88
CA ALA A 141 -12.93 -21.60 -2.98
C ALA A 141 -13.83 -22.81 -2.67
N ARG A 142 -13.87 -23.24 -1.40
CA ARG A 142 -14.66 -24.39 -0.91
C ARG A 142 -14.49 -25.66 -1.74
N ASN A 143 -13.27 -25.89 -2.23
CA ASN A 143 -12.96 -27.09 -3.00
C ASN A 143 -12.99 -28.32 -2.06
N PRO A 144 -13.86 -29.34 -2.31
CA PRO A 144 -13.98 -30.48 -1.41
C PRO A 144 -12.69 -31.30 -1.25
N GLY A 145 -11.87 -31.39 -2.29
CA GLY A 145 -10.58 -32.10 -2.24
C GLY A 145 -9.59 -31.40 -1.32
N GLU A 146 -9.49 -30.07 -1.44
CA GLU A 146 -8.64 -29.25 -0.59
C GLU A 146 -9.10 -29.30 0.88
N LEU A 147 -10.41 -29.23 1.13
CA LEU A 147 -10.96 -29.33 2.49
C LEU A 147 -10.65 -30.70 3.12
N ALA A 148 -10.72 -31.78 2.35
CA ALA A 148 -10.38 -33.12 2.82
C ALA A 148 -8.89 -33.24 3.16
N GLU A 149 -8.00 -32.70 2.33
CA GLU A 149 -6.56 -32.72 2.58
C GLU A 149 -6.19 -31.90 3.82
N LEU A 150 -6.74 -30.68 3.94
CA LEU A 150 -6.54 -29.83 5.11
C LEU A 150 -7.06 -30.47 6.39
N SER A 151 -8.18 -31.18 6.33
CA SER A 151 -8.71 -31.95 7.46
C SER A 151 -7.77 -33.08 7.86
N GLN A 152 -7.21 -33.82 6.90
CA GLN A 152 -6.23 -34.87 7.17
C GLN A 152 -4.93 -34.34 7.78
N LEU A 153 -4.45 -33.18 7.34
CA LEU A 153 -3.22 -32.57 7.85
C LEU A 153 -3.38 -31.98 9.25
N THR A 154 -4.50 -31.33 9.53
CA THR A 154 -4.70 -30.54 10.75
C THR A 154 -5.51 -31.24 11.83
N GLY A 155 -6.28 -32.27 11.46
CA GLY A 155 -7.29 -32.90 12.32
C GLY A 155 -8.55 -32.04 12.52
N LEU A 156 -8.64 -30.87 11.88
CA LEU A 156 -9.81 -30.01 11.94
C LEU A 156 -10.97 -30.59 11.13
N SER A 157 -12.19 -30.41 11.63
CA SER A 157 -13.39 -30.64 10.84
C SER A 157 -13.56 -29.59 9.74
N GLU A 158 -14.35 -29.91 8.71
CA GLU A 158 -14.68 -28.95 7.64
C GLU A 158 -15.30 -27.66 8.20
N GLY A 159 -16.13 -27.77 9.25
CA GLY A 159 -16.71 -26.61 9.92
C GLY A 159 -15.66 -25.69 10.56
N GLU A 160 -14.63 -26.27 11.17
CA GLU A 160 -13.52 -25.52 11.79
C GLU A 160 -12.58 -24.90 10.75
N ILE A 161 -12.35 -25.58 9.62
CA ILE A 161 -11.55 -25.04 8.49
C ILE A 161 -12.25 -23.81 7.88
N LEU A 162 -13.58 -23.83 7.84
CA LEU A 162 -14.38 -22.73 7.30
C LEU A 162 -14.66 -21.60 8.32
N GLU A 163 -14.15 -21.69 9.56
CA GLU A 163 -14.16 -20.56 10.50
C GLU A 163 -13.22 -19.45 10.02
N PRO A 164 -13.54 -18.16 10.22
CA PRO A 164 -12.73 -17.03 9.75
C PRO A 164 -11.23 -17.20 10.05
N ALA A 165 -10.43 -17.28 8.99
CA ALA A 165 -8.97 -17.28 9.07
C ALA A 165 -8.46 -15.89 8.75
N HIS A 166 -7.24 -15.62 9.21
CA HIS A 166 -6.59 -14.35 8.95
C HIS A 166 -5.08 -14.53 8.87
N VAL A 167 -4.58 -14.69 7.65
CA VAL A 167 -3.14 -14.74 7.37
C VAL A 167 -2.78 -13.52 6.54
N ASP A 168 -3.12 -13.59 5.26
CA ASP A 168 -2.92 -12.52 4.28
C ASP A 168 -4.26 -11.81 4.03
N GLY A 169 -5.34 -12.58 4.04
CA GLY A 169 -6.77 -12.30 3.87
C GLY A 169 -7.19 -11.66 2.56
N HIS A 170 -8.50 -11.62 2.35
CA HIS A 170 -9.07 -11.32 1.05
C HIS A 170 -9.30 -9.82 0.85
N TRP A 171 -9.11 -9.38 -0.39
CA TRP A 171 -9.37 -8.02 -0.82
C TRP A 171 -10.23 -8.06 -2.08
N LEU A 172 -11.29 -7.27 -2.09
CA LEU A 172 -12.03 -6.98 -3.30
C LEU A 172 -11.42 -5.75 -3.95
N MET A 173 -11.14 -5.84 -5.24
CA MET A 173 -10.67 -4.75 -6.07
C MET A 173 -11.64 -4.49 -7.22
N VAL A 174 -11.92 -3.22 -7.47
CA VAL A 174 -12.78 -2.75 -8.55
C VAL A 174 -12.02 -1.64 -9.28
N ALA A 175 -11.49 -1.98 -10.46
CA ALA A 175 -10.89 -1.02 -11.38
C ALA A 175 -11.93 -0.59 -12.41
N SER A 176 -12.08 0.71 -12.63
CA SER A 176 -13.00 1.28 -13.61
C SER A 176 -12.38 2.49 -14.31
N GLY A 177 -12.52 2.57 -15.63
CA GLY A 177 -12.02 3.67 -16.44
C GLY A 177 -12.69 3.68 -17.82
N PRO A 178 -12.36 4.66 -18.68
CA PRO A 178 -13.08 4.89 -19.94
C PRO A 178 -13.08 3.69 -20.91
N ILE A 179 -12.07 2.83 -20.83
CA ILE A 179 -11.87 1.69 -21.73
C ILE A 179 -11.77 0.36 -20.99
N TYR A 180 -11.94 0.35 -19.66
CA TYR A 180 -11.62 -0.80 -18.84
C TYR A 180 -12.51 -0.88 -17.60
N THR A 181 -13.02 -2.08 -17.29
CA THR A 181 -13.64 -2.37 -16.00
C THR A 181 -13.25 -3.79 -15.60
N ARG A 182 -12.68 -3.95 -14.40
CA ARG A 182 -12.29 -5.24 -13.83
C ARG A 182 -12.65 -5.27 -12.37
N THR A 183 -13.23 -6.40 -11.95
CA THR A 183 -13.47 -6.69 -10.55
C THR A 183 -12.79 -8.01 -10.21
N GLU A 184 -11.98 -8.03 -9.15
CA GLU A 184 -11.20 -9.20 -8.78
C GLU A 184 -11.11 -9.34 -7.26
N LEU A 185 -11.11 -10.59 -6.80
CA LEU A 185 -10.78 -10.94 -5.43
C LEU A 185 -9.34 -11.41 -5.39
N VAL A 186 -8.50 -10.74 -4.61
CA VAL A 186 -7.09 -11.06 -4.44
C VAL A 186 -6.78 -11.41 -2.99
N LEU A 187 -5.70 -12.17 -2.78
CA LEU A 187 -5.23 -12.56 -1.45
C LEU A 187 -4.05 -11.67 -1.05
N GLY A 188 -4.13 -11.06 0.12
CA GLY A 188 -3.08 -10.23 0.70
C GLY A 188 -2.87 -8.88 0.05
N THR A 189 -2.10 -8.02 0.73
CA THR A 189 -1.70 -6.69 0.20
C THR A 189 -0.78 -6.81 -1.01
N ALA A 190 0.00 -7.90 -1.11
CA ALA A 190 0.85 -8.18 -2.27
C ALA A 190 0.02 -8.42 -3.54
N GLY A 191 -1.09 -9.16 -3.44
CA GLY A 191 -2.03 -9.34 -4.54
C GLY A 191 -2.67 -8.01 -4.96
N VAL A 192 -2.99 -7.15 -4.00
CA VAL A 192 -3.50 -5.79 -4.27
C VAL A 192 -2.49 -4.96 -5.05
N GLN A 193 -1.23 -4.93 -4.60
CA GLN A 193 -0.15 -4.20 -5.26
C GLN A 193 0.11 -4.72 -6.68
N ALA A 194 0.20 -6.04 -6.85
CA ALA A 194 0.42 -6.65 -8.15
C ALA A 194 -0.66 -6.26 -9.17
N LEU A 195 -1.94 -6.28 -8.75
CA LEU A 195 -3.04 -5.88 -9.64
C LEU A 195 -3.03 -4.38 -9.93
N ILE A 196 -2.71 -3.53 -8.94
CA ILE A 196 -2.55 -2.08 -9.17
C ILE A 196 -1.46 -1.83 -10.22
N HIS A 197 -0.29 -2.44 -10.08
CA HIS A 197 0.81 -2.28 -11.02
C HIS A 197 0.39 -2.75 -12.42
N GLU A 198 -0.25 -3.92 -12.53
CA GLU A 198 -0.74 -4.46 -13.82
C GLU A 198 -1.69 -3.49 -14.54
N VAL A 199 -2.61 -2.86 -13.79
CA VAL A 199 -3.61 -1.93 -14.33
C VAL A 199 -3.00 -0.57 -14.66
N VAL A 200 -2.13 -0.05 -13.80
CA VAL A 200 -1.66 1.35 -13.86
C VAL A 200 -0.43 1.51 -14.71
N ASP A 201 0.55 0.60 -14.65
CA ASP A 201 1.82 0.77 -15.36
C ASP A 201 1.57 0.86 -16.87
N LYS A 202 0.73 -0.04 -17.41
CA LYS A 202 0.26 0.04 -18.82
C LYS A 202 -0.43 1.36 -19.13
N HIS A 203 -1.26 1.85 -18.21
CA HIS A 203 -2.04 3.08 -18.41
C HIS A 203 -1.20 4.35 -18.35
N LEU A 204 -0.09 4.38 -17.63
CA LEU A 204 0.76 5.56 -17.54
C LEU A 204 1.87 5.55 -18.60
N ASP A 205 2.37 4.38 -19.01
CA ASP A 205 3.41 4.27 -20.03
C ASP A 205 2.93 4.67 -21.44
N ASP A 206 1.66 4.39 -21.75
CA ASP A 206 1.04 4.66 -23.05
C ASP A 206 0.87 6.16 -23.35
N PHE A 207 0.92 7.03 -22.34
CA PHE A 207 0.71 8.47 -22.48
C PHE A 207 1.99 9.27 -22.23
N GLY A 208 2.31 10.19 -23.15
CA GLY A 208 3.56 10.98 -23.10
C GLY A 208 3.53 12.21 -22.18
N GLY A 209 2.38 12.55 -21.60
CA GLY A 209 2.23 13.72 -20.71
C GLY A 209 2.50 13.40 -19.24
N ASP A 210 2.37 14.41 -18.38
CA ASP A 210 2.49 14.31 -16.93
C ASP A 210 1.37 13.42 -16.36
N GLY A 211 1.77 12.36 -15.67
CA GLY A 211 0.86 11.45 -14.96
C GLY A 211 0.58 11.92 -13.54
N ARG A 212 -0.65 11.69 -13.05
CA ARG A 212 -1.06 12.00 -11.68
C ARG A 212 -1.73 10.80 -11.02
N ILE A 213 -1.38 10.57 -9.74
CA ILE A 213 -2.04 9.59 -8.87
C ILE A 213 -2.56 10.32 -7.63
N ARG A 214 -3.83 10.12 -7.27
CA ARG A 214 -4.37 10.56 -5.97
C ARG A 214 -4.87 9.38 -5.16
N MET A 215 -4.52 9.37 -3.89
CA MET A 215 -4.88 8.32 -2.95
C MET A 215 -5.91 8.84 -1.98
N HIS A 216 -7.00 8.09 -1.80
CA HIS A 216 -8.09 8.47 -0.91
C HIS A 216 -8.41 7.34 0.06
N ARG A 217 -8.76 7.72 1.28
CA ARG A 217 -9.22 6.82 2.32
C ARG A 217 -10.65 7.16 2.72
N ALA A 218 -11.57 6.23 2.47
CA ALA A 218 -12.97 6.30 2.85
C ALA A 218 -13.36 5.00 3.56
N SER A 219 -12.91 4.87 4.81
CA SER A 219 -13.04 3.63 5.61
C SER A 219 -14.42 2.98 5.46
N PRO A 220 -14.50 1.67 5.11
CA PRO A 220 -13.39 0.70 5.01
C PRO A 220 -12.64 0.70 3.66
N TRP A 221 -13.03 1.54 2.71
CA TRP A 221 -12.51 1.55 1.35
C TRP A 221 -11.26 2.42 1.19
N TYR A 222 -10.41 2.01 0.26
CA TYR A 222 -9.40 2.84 -0.37
C TYR A 222 -9.77 3.09 -1.82
N ARG A 223 -9.31 4.22 -2.34
CA ARG A 223 -9.46 4.60 -3.75
C ARG A 223 -8.15 5.17 -4.27
N LEU A 224 -7.75 4.70 -5.45
CA LEU A 224 -6.75 5.36 -6.28
C LEU A 224 -7.44 6.01 -7.47
N GLU A 225 -7.08 7.26 -7.73
CA GLU A 225 -7.42 7.98 -8.94
C GLU A 225 -6.14 8.11 -9.77
N ILE A 226 -6.16 7.62 -11.02
CA ILE A 226 -5.04 7.67 -11.94
C ILE A 226 -5.43 8.50 -13.15
N ASP A 227 -4.71 9.61 -13.34
CA ASP A 227 -4.91 10.59 -14.41
C ASP A 227 -3.66 10.62 -15.31
N PRO A 228 -3.65 9.88 -16.45
CA PRO A 228 -2.50 9.86 -17.36
C PRO A 228 -2.36 11.15 -18.20
N LEU A 229 -3.45 11.92 -18.35
CA LEU A 229 -3.51 13.17 -19.10
C LEU A 229 -4.33 14.21 -18.32
N CYS A 230 -4.05 14.38 -17.03
CA CYS A 230 -4.65 15.41 -16.17
C CYS A 230 -6.17 15.63 -16.39
N GLY A 231 -6.96 14.56 -16.27
CA GLY A 231 -8.44 14.61 -16.26
C GLY A 231 -9.17 14.19 -17.54
N ARG A 232 -8.47 13.76 -18.61
CA ARG A 232 -9.14 13.26 -19.84
C ARG A 232 -9.49 11.77 -19.80
N PHE A 233 -8.70 10.96 -19.10
CA PHE A 233 -8.82 9.50 -19.07
C PHE A 233 -8.60 8.95 -17.65
N THR A 234 -9.42 9.41 -16.71
CA THR A 234 -9.29 9.02 -15.30
C THR A 234 -9.70 7.58 -15.07
N THR A 235 -8.79 6.78 -14.52
CA THR A 235 -9.05 5.43 -14.05
C THR A 235 -9.12 5.43 -12.52
N TRP A 236 -10.10 4.73 -11.98
CA TRP A 236 -10.35 4.57 -10.55
C TRP A 236 -10.09 3.13 -10.15
N ILE A 237 -9.38 2.92 -9.06
CA ILE A 237 -9.21 1.60 -8.43
C ILE A 237 -9.71 1.70 -6.99
N ASP A 238 -10.88 1.12 -6.74
CA ASP A 238 -11.45 0.97 -5.41
C ASP A 238 -11.06 -0.39 -4.84
N PHE A 239 -10.63 -0.44 -3.59
CA PHE A 239 -10.34 -1.71 -2.94
C PHE A 239 -10.66 -1.72 -1.46
N VAL A 240 -11.07 -2.88 -0.96
CA VAL A 240 -11.54 -3.06 0.41
C VAL A 240 -11.18 -4.44 0.94
N ARG A 241 -10.82 -4.50 2.22
CA ARG A 241 -10.63 -5.75 2.94
C ARG A 241 -11.96 -6.48 3.07
N CYS A 242 -11.98 -7.77 2.76
CA CYS A 242 -13.20 -8.56 2.86
C CYS A 242 -12.98 -9.92 3.52
N LEU A 243 -14.04 -10.44 4.13
CA LEU A 243 -14.11 -11.78 4.67
C LEU A 243 -15.26 -12.55 3.98
N PRO A 244 -14.97 -13.67 3.30
CA PRO A 244 -16.02 -14.55 2.82
C PRO A 244 -16.70 -15.27 3.99
N ASP A 245 -18.02 -15.32 3.97
CA ASP A 245 -18.82 -16.15 4.87
C ASP A 245 -19.95 -16.86 4.11
N ALA A 246 -20.75 -17.66 4.81
CA ALA A 246 -21.88 -18.39 4.21
C ALA A 246 -22.98 -17.48 3.62
N ARG A 247 -22.96 -16.17 3.88
CA ARG A 247 -23.92 -15.17 3.39
C ARG A 247 -23.36 -14.28 2.28
N GLY A 248 -22.06 -14.36 2.00
CA GLY A 248 -21.38 -13.59 0.96
C GLY A 248 -20.08 -12.95 1.46
N LEU A 249 -19.70 -11.82 0.87
CA LEU A 249 -18.54 -11.05 1.30
C LEU A 249 -18.93 -9.99 2.33
N ARG A 250 -18.19 -9.91 3.43
CA ARG A 250 -18.31 -8.83 4.42
C ARG A 250 -17.12 -7.89 4.33
N TRP A 251 -17.40 -6.59 4.29
CA TRP A 251 -16.36 -5.56 4.32
C TRP A 251 -15.81 -5.39 5.72
N LEU A 252 -14.50 -5.38 5.83
CA LEU A 252 -13.77 -5.22 7.07
C LEU A 252 -12.92 -3.96 7.02
N LYS A 253 -12.63 -3.40 8.19
CA LYS A 253 -11.62 -2.36 8.31
C LYS A 253 -10.24 -3.03 8.18
N PRO A 254 -9.34 -2.49 7.34
CA PRO A 254 -7.95 -2.93 7.30
C PRO A 254 -7.29 -2.84 8.68
N GLY A 255 -6.54 -3.88 9.07
CA GLY A 255 -5.77 -3.88 10.30
C GLY A 255 -4.52 -3.01 10.22
N TRP A 256 -3.81 -2.83 11.34
CA TRP A 256 -2.57 -2.05 11.37
C TRP A 256 -1.49 -2.62 10.44
N ARG A 257 -1.42 -3.95 10.31
CA ARG A 257 -0.48 -4.65 9.42
C ARG A 257 -0.83 -4.39 7.96
N ASP A 258 -2.11 -4.46 7.60
CA ASP A 258 -2.59 -4.13 6.26
C ASP A 258 -2.20 -2.70 5.88
N VAL A 259 -2.50 -1.73 6.76
CA VAL A 259 -2.16 -0.32 6.58
C VAL A 259 -0.65 -0.16 6.35
N ARG A 260 0.19 -0.78 7.19
CA ARG A 260 1.65 -0.71 7.07
C ARG A 260 2.18 -1.31 5.75
N LEU A 261 1.63 -2.46 5.34
CA LEU A 261 2.07 -3.17 4.14
C LEU A 261 1.48 -2.60 2.85
N LEU A 262 0.49 -1.72 2.95
CA LEU A 262 -0.22 -1.17 1.81
C LEU A 262 0.08 0.32 1.59
N GLU A 263 -0.13 1.18 2.59
CA GLU A 263 -0.06 2.64 2.39
C GLU A 263 1.36 3.11 2.04
N GLY A 264 2.37 2.65 2.79
CA GLY A 264 3.77 3.04 2.56
C GLY A 264 4.31 2.57 1.20
N PRO A 265 4.26 1.27 0.89
CA PRO A 265 4.76 0.76 -0.39
C PRO A 265 3.98 1.30 -1.60
N LEU A 266 2.66 1.53 -1.51
CA LEU A 266 1.90 2.16 -2.59
C LEU A 266 2.36 3.60 -2.81
N LEU A 267 2.63 4.37 -1.75
CA LEU A 267 3.15 5.72 -1.89
C LEU A 267 4.51 5.74 -2.59
N THR A 268 5.42 4.84 -2.19
CA THR A 268 6.73 4.68 -2.85
C THR A 268 6.59 4.32 -4.32
N TRP A 269 5.74 3.33 -4.66
CA TRP A 269 5.47 2.97 -6.04
C TRP A 269 4.86 4.14 -6.83
N ALA A 270 3.86 4.82 -6.29
CA ALA A 270 3.20 5.93 -7.00
C ALA A 270 4.17 7.07 -7.31
N ARG A 271 5.12 7.35 -6.41
CA ARG A 271 6.21 8.31 -6.65
C ARG A 271 7.13 7.90 -7.80
N SER A 272 7.28 6.59 -8.04
CA SER A 272 8.07 6.05 -9.14
C SER A 272 7.30 5.95 -10.46
N ALA A 273 5.97 5.95 -10.40
CA ALA A 273 5.06 5.74 -11.54
C ALA A 273 4.48 7.06 -12.11
N ALA A 274 4.31 8.10 -11.28
CA ALA A 274 3.68 9.37 -11.68
C ALA A 274 4.55 10.60 -11.40
N ASN A 275 4.19 11.74 -11.99
CA ASN A 275 4.84 13.05 -11.81
C ASN A 275 4.23 13.83 -10.64
N PHE A 276 2.94 13.61 -10.39
CA PHE A 276 2.19 14.23 -9.31
C PHE A 276 1.50 13.16 -8.48
N VAL A 277 1.76 13.15 -7.18
CA VAL A 277 1.19 12.18 -6.25
C VAL A 277 0.53 12.92 -5.10
N THR A 278 -0.71 12.58 -4.78
CA THR A 278 -1.36 12.97 -3.53
C THR A 278 -1.49 11.72 -2.66
N GLY A 279 -0.77 11.70 -1.53
CA GLY A 279 -0.78 10.56 -0.61
C GLY A 279 -2.11 10.41 0.13
N PHE A 280 -2.25 9.32 0.91
CA PHE A 280 -3.44 9.09 1.75
C PHE A 280 -3.65 10.16 2.83
N ASP A 281 -2.60 10.93 3.15
CA ASP A 281 -2.63 12.09 4.03
C ASP A 281 -3.22 13.35 3.36
N GLY A 282 -3.46 13.30 2.05
CA GLY A 282 -3.97 14.41 1.26
C GLY A 282 -2.90 15.43 0.83
N SER A 283 -1.62 15.17 1.11
CA SER A 283 -0.54 16.07 0.75
C SER A 283 -0.14 15.88 -0.72
N PRO A 284 -0.25 16.90 -1.58
CA PRO A 284 0.25 16.81 -2.96
C PRO A 284 1.77 16.95 -2.99
N THR A 285 2.42 16.18 -3.84
CA THR A 285 3.85 16.25 -4.14
C THR A 285 4.06 16.06 -5.65
N PRO A 286 4.83 16.91 -6.34
CA PRO A 286 5.24 18.21 -5.85
C PRO A 286 4.01 19.10 -5.61
N GLY A 287 4.07 19.92 -4.57
CA GLY A 287 3.09 21.00 -4.37
C GLY A 287 3.28 22.13 -5.39
N ASP A 288 4.53 22.38 -5.80
CA ASP A 288 4.89 23.33 -6.86
C ASP A 288 6.13 22.84 -7.62
N VAL A 289 6.03 22.70 -8.95
CA VAL A 289 7.15 22.24 -9.80
C VAL A 289 8.36 23.18 -9.75
N ARG A 290 8.17 24.47 -9.42
CA ARG A 290 9.27 25.42 -9.28
C ARG A 290 10.15 25.16 -8.05
N ARG A 291 9.65 24.37 -7.09
CA ARG A 291 10.37 23.97 -5.88
C ARG A 291 11.16 22.68 -6.06
N LEU A 292 11.08 22.06 -7.24
CA LEU A 292 11.88 20.88 -7.55
C LEU A 292 13.37 21.23 -7.61
N ARG A 293 14.22 20.34 -7.14
CA ARG A 293 15.69 20.45 -7.21
C ARG A 293 16.26 19.07 -7.53
N LEU A 294 17.45 19.02 -8.12
CA LEU A 294 18.23 17.79 -8.14
C LEU A 294 19.24 17.81 -7.00
N GLN A 295 19.17 16.80 -6.13
CA GLN A 295 20.16 16.55 -5.10
C GLN A 295 21.20 15.59 -5.68
N VAL A 296 22.43 16.09 -5.83
CA VAL A 296 23.57 15.31 -6.31
C VAL A 296 24.46 15.01 -5.12
N THR A 297 24.56 13.74 -4.75
CA THR A 297 25.40 13.29 -3.64
C THR A 297 26.57 12.48 -4.18
N GLU A 298 27.78 12.84 -3.76
CA GLU A 298 29.02 12.16 -4.15
C GLU A 298 29.45 11.18 -3.06
N TYR A 299 29.92 10.00 -3.46
CA TYR A 299 30.37 8.92 -2.59
C TYR A 299 31.73 8.36 -3.01
N SER A 300 32.52 7.91 -2.03
CA SER A 300 33.82 7.25 -2.25
C SER A 300 33.68 5.72 -2.33
N GLY A 301 33.45 5.14 -3.50
CA GLY A 301 33.48 3.69 -3.69
C GLY A 301 32.29 2.91 -3.12
N GLU A 302 32.51 1.64 -2.72
CA GLU A 302 31.48 0.74 -2.18
C GLU A 302 31.95 0.01 -0.90
N PRO A 303 31.19 0.05 0.22
CA PRO A 303 30.02 0.88 0.50
C PRO A 303 30.49 2.30 0.88
N GLY A 304 30.61 3.19 -0.09
CA GLY A 304 31.36 4.44 0.05
C GLY A 304 30.77 5.44 1.03
N GLU A 305 31.64 6.20 1.70
CA GLU A 305 31.25 7.34 2.52
C GLU A 305 30.83 8.52 1.63
N ARG A 306 29.87 9.30 2.13
CA ARG A 306 29.42 10.51 1.45
C ARG A 306 30.53 11.57 1.51
N ILE A 307 30.99 12.01 0.35
CA ILE A 307 32.05 13.02 0.19
C ILE A 307 31.45 14.42 0.19
N SER A 308 30.45 14.64 -0.66
CA SER A 308 29.87 15.96 -0.90
C SER A 308 28.39 15.85 -1.29
N GLU A 309 27.69 16.98 -1.20
CA GLU A 309 26.32 17.13 -1.69
C GLU A 309 26.15 18.50 -2.31
N GLN A 310 25.50 18.52 -3.47
CA GLN A 310 25.16 19.73 -4.19
C GLN A 310 23.69 19.73 -4.57
N ILE A 311 23.07 20.90 -4.50
CA ILE A 311 21.67 21.11 -4.88
C ILE A 311 21.64 21.91 -6.18
N VAL A 312 21.06 21.32 -7.22
CA VAL A 312 20.85 21.94 -8.53
C VAL A 312 19.45 22.51 -8.58
N ALA A 313 19.36 23.84 -8.70
CA ALA A 313 18.07 24.51 -8.73
C ALA A 313 17.45 24.61 -10.12
N GLY A 314 18.27 24.77 -11.16
CA GLY A 314 17.79 25.27 -12.45
C GLY A 314 17.14 26.65 -12.30
N ALA A 315 17.02 27.43 -13.37
CA ALA A 315 16.30 28.70 -13.33
C ALA A 315 14.77 28.50 -13.21
N LEU A 316 14.31 27.55 -12.38
CA LEU A 316 12.90 27.19 -12.22
C LEU A 316 12.08 28.33 -11.61
N GLU A 317 12.69 29.13 -10.75
CA GLU A 317 12.07 30.32 -10.16
C GLU A 317 11.80 31.43 -11.21
N GLU A 318 12.51 31.38 -12.34
CA GLU A 318 12.36 32.35 -13.44
C GLU A 318 11.28 31.93 -14.46
N ILE A 319 10.68 30.74 -14.30
CA ILE A 319 9.56 30.31 -15.15
C ILE A 319 8.35 31.20 -14.82
N SER A 320 7.98 32.09 -15.74
CA SER A 320 6.79 32.96 -15.63
C SER A 320 5.50 32.17 -15.37
N ASP A 321 4.54 32.77 -14.66
CA ASP A 321 3.21 32.17 -14.40
C ASP A 321 2.46 31.78 -15.66
N GLU A 322 2.55 32.58 -16.73
CA GLU A 322 1.90 32.28 -18.01
C GLU A 322 2.45 30.98 -18.64
N LYS A 323 3.78 30.85 -18.74
CA LYS A 323 4.42 29.63 -19.25
C LYS A 323 4.09 28.41 -18.39
N LEU A 324 4.07 28.56 -17.07
CA LEU A 324 3.73 27.46 -16.18
C LEU A 324 2.26 27.03 -16.36
N ALA A 325 1.34 28.00 -16.46
CA ALA A 325 -0.07 27.72 -16.69
C ALA A 325 -0.30 26.99 -18.02
N THR A 326 0.33 27.45 -19.11
CA THR A 326 0.28 26.74 -20.40
C THR A 326 0.83 25.33 -20.30
N ALA A 327 1.97 25.15 -19.63
CA ALA A 327 2.57 23.83 -19.45
C ALA A 327 1.69 22.89 -18.60
N GLN A 328 0.98 23.42 -17.61
CA GLN A 328 0.03 22.66 -16.80
C GLN A 328 -1.22 22.26 -17.60
N GLU A 329 -1.73 23.16 -18.45
CA GLU A 329 -2.86 22.87 -19.35
C GLU A 329 -2.50 21.80 -20.41
N GLU A 330 -1.27 21.84 -20.92
CA GLU A 330 -0.73 20.84 -21.85
C GLU A 330 -0.33 19.53 -21.16
N GLY A 331 -0.23 19.52 -19.83
CA GLY A 331 0.22 18.37 -19.06
C GLY A 331 1.69 18.03 -19.29
N ASN A 332 2.57 19.03 -19.33
CA ASN A 332 4.03 18.86 -19.50
C ASN A 332 4.85 19.70 -18.50
N SER A 333 4.20 20.24 -17.47
CA SER A 333 4.83 21.09 -16.45
C SER A 333 5.98 20.41 -15.70
N HIS A 334 5.87 19.13 -15.37
CA HIS A 334 6.95 18.38 -14.71
C HIS A 334 8.08 18.08 -15.68
N LEU A 335 7.76 17.73 -16.92
CA LEU A 335 8.74 17.58 -18.00
C LEU A 335 9.55 18.87 -18.22
N VAL A 336 8.90 20.04 -18.29
CA VAL A 336 9.58 21.33 -18.43
C VAL A 336 10.53 21.59 -17.25
N ALA A 337 10.09 21.30 -16.03
CA ALA A 337 10.91 21.48 -14.83
C ALA A 337 12.13 20.54 -14.83
N THR A 338 11.92 19.24 -15.06
CA THR A 338 13.01 18.25 -15.11
C THR A 338 13.97 18.49 -16.28
N TRP A 339 13.48 18.99 -17.42
CA TRP A 339 14.31 19.39 -18.54
C TRP A 339 15.27 20.53 -18.16
N THR A 340 14.72 21.57 -17.53
CA THR A 340 15.47 22.76 -17.06
C THR A 340 16.50 22.37 -16.02
N LEU A 341 16.13 21.50 -15.07
CA LEU A 341 17.06 20.94 -14.09
C LEU A 341 18.17 20.13 -14.75
N GLY A 342 17.85 19.32 -15.76
CA GLY A 342 18.84 18.53 -16.50
C GLY A 342 19.87 19.39 -17.24
N THR A 343 19.47 20.54 -17.79
CA THR A 343 20.42 21.49 -18.40
C THR A 343 21.37 22.08 -17.36
N ALA A 344 20.85 22.52 -16.20
CA ALA A 344 21.72 23.02 -15.13
C ALA A 344 22.63 21.92 -14.54
N LEU A 345 22.14 20.68 -14.49
CA LEU A 345 22.94 19.53 -14.07
C LEU A 345 24.10 19.28 -15.04
N GLN A 346 23.88 19.41 -16.35
CA GLN A 346 24.93 19.25 -17.35
C GLN A 346 26.10 20.21 -17.09
N GLU A 347 25.80 21.51 -16.90
CA GLU A 347 26.83 22.52 -16.64
C GLU A 347 27.66 22.22 -15.38
N ILE A 348 27.03 21.60 -14.38
CA ILE A 348 27.68 21.22 -13.12
C ILE A 348 28.50 19.94 -13.28
N LEU A 349 28.00 18.93 -14.00
CA LEU A 349 28.66 17.64 -14.13
C LEU A 349 29.72 17.62 -15.23
N GLU A 350 29.61 18.43 -16.28
CA GLU A 350 30.51 18.44 -17.43
C GLU A 350 32.01 18.50 -17.06
N PRO A 351 32.46 19.36 -16.12
CA PRO A 351 33.86 19.38 -15.69
C PRO A 351 34.33 18.07 -15.04
N HIS A 352 33.43 17.33 -14.39
CA HIS A 352 33.73 16.07 -13.71
C HIS A 352 33.72 14.90 -14.70
N LEU A 353 32.72 14.87 -15.58
CA LEU A 353 32.54 13.81 -16.57
C LEU A 353 33.63 13.83 -17.64
N SER A 354 34.05 15.02 -18.10
CA SER A 354 35.11 15.20 -19.12
C SER A 354 36.51 14.85 -18.63
N ALA A 355 36.71 14.68 -17.31
CA ALA A 355 38.00 14.29 -16.75
C ALA A 355 38.40 12.85 -17.11
N TYR A 356 37.43 12.00 -17.48
CA TYR A 356 37.66 10.59 -17.83
C TYR A 356 36.94 10.21 -19.12
N PRO A 357 37.50 9.29 -19.94
CA PRO A 357 36.82 8.78 -21.12
C PRO A 357 35.47 8.13 -20.78
N ARG A 358 34.53 8.18 -21.72
CA ARG A 358 33.20 7.55 -21.62
C ARG A 358 33.22 6.13 -21.06
N GLN A 359 34.20 5.32 -21.49
CA GLN A 359 34.28 3.89 -21.13
C GLN A 359 34.52 3.67 -19.63
N CYS A 360 34.94 4.70 -18.91
CA CYS A 360 35.14 4.65 -17.47
C CYS A 360 33.85 4.90 -16.69
N TRP A 361 32.79 5.37 -17.33
CA TRP A 361 31.54 5.73 -16.66
C TRP A 361 30.44 4.69 -16.91
N GLU A 362 29.69 4.39 -15.87
CA GLU A 362 28.45 3.63 -15.93
C GLU A 362 27.31 4.49 -15.38
N VAL A 363 26.19 4.56 -16.11
CA VAL A 363 25.00 5.30 -15.70
C VAL A 363 23.85 4.31 -15.50
N THR A 364 23.27 4.28 -14.31
CA THR A 364 22.16 3.37 -13.98
C THR A 364 20.97 4.16 -13.45
N VAL A 365 19.76 3.66 -13.74
CA VAL A 365 18.54 4.13 -13.07
C VAL A 365 18.37 3.34 -11.79
N THR A 366 18.03 4.05 -10.71
CA THR A 366 17.76 3.51 -9.37
C THR A 366 16.35 3.87 -8.96
N ASP A 367 15.80 3.20 -7.94
CA ASP A 367 14.43 3.42 -7.44
C ASP A 367 14.10 4.89 -7.11
N GLY A 368 15.09 5.70 -6.75
CA GLY A 368 14.93 7.11 -6.40
C GLY A 368 15.62 8.13 -7.32
N GLY A 369 16.13 7.73 -8.48
CA GLY A 369 16.80 8.64 -9.42
C GLY A 369 17.84 7.96 -10.32
N CYS A 370 18.95 8.64 -10.61
CA CYS A 370 20.04 8.11 -11.44
C CYS A 370 21.33 8.00 -10.62
N ALA A 371 22.15 6.99 -10.92
CA ALA A 371 23.48 6.85 -10.35
C ALA A 371 24.54 6.84 -11.45
N LEU A 372 25.67 7.50 -11.21
CA LEU A 372 26.84 7.48 -12.07
C LEU A 372 27.99 6.85 -11.28
N SER A 373 28.64 5.85 -11.86
CA SER A 373 29.80 5.19 -11.27
C SER A 373 31.00 5.33 -12.17
N LEU A 374 32.12 5.77 -11.63
CA LEU A 374 33.42 5.77 -12.30
C LEU A 374 34.13 4.45 -11.97
N TRP A 375 34.43 3.64 -12.99
CA TRP A 375 35.20 2.40 -12.81
C TRP A 375 36.64 2.71 -12.34
N PRO A 376 37.21 1.85 -11.47
CA PRO A 376 38.57 2.04 -10.97
C PRO A 376 39.57 2.08 -12.12
N THR A 377 40.15 3.25 -12.36
CA THR A 377 41.19 3.47 -13.38
C THR A 377 42.43 4.07 -12.71
N ALA A 378 43.62 3.79 -13.26
CA ALA A 378 44.87 4.25 -12.66
C ALA A 378 44.90 5.80 -12.60
N GLY A 379 44.95 6.36 -11.39
CA GLY A 379 44.92 7.81 -11.16
C GLY A 379 43.52 8.41 -10.99
N ALA A 380 42.46 7.60 -10.97
CA ALA A 380 41.11 8.08 -10.66
C ALA A 380 40.92 8.33 -9.15
N PRO A 381 40.23 9.41 -8.74
CA PRO A 381 39.77 9.61 -7.38
C PRO A 381 38.78 8.51 -6.97
N GLY A 382 38.66 8.26 -5.66
CA GLY A 382 37.77 7.23 -5.10
C GLY A 382 38.43 5.87 -4.82
N GLY A 383 39.74 5.74 -5.05
CA GLY A 383 40.50 4.53 -4.68
C GLY A 383 40.13 3.30 -5.51
N PRO A 384 40.30 2.06 -4.99
CA PRO A 384 40.08 0.83 -5.76
C PRO A 384 38.63 0.57 -6.16
N TYR A 385 37.68 1.41 -5.73
CA TYR A 385 36.24 1.28 -5.98
C TYR A 385 35.64 2.47 -6.75
N GLY A 386 36.44 3.49 -7.09
CA GLY A 386 36.04 4.64 -7.90
C GLY A 386 35.09 5.65 -7.21
N LEU A 387 34.71 6.72 -7.92
CA LEU A 387 33.73 7.71 -7.47
C LEU A 387 32.31 7.34 -7.88
N ARG A 388 31.32 7.68 -7.06
CA ARG A 388 29.91 7.50 -7.37
C ARG A 388 29.10 8.77 -7.12
N TYR A 389 28.20 9.11 -8.03
CA TYR A 389 27.23 10.17 -7.87
C TYR A 389 25.83 9.58 -7.82
N ARG A 390 25.02 10.03 -6.87
CA ARG A 390 23.58 9.72 -6.80
C ARG A 390 22.81 11.01 -7.04
N ILE A 391 21.94 10.99 -8.03
CA ILE A 391 21.11 12.11 -8.46
C ILE A 391 19.67 11.77 -8.11
N GLN A 392 19.04 12.58 -7.25
CA GLN A 392 17.66 12.39 -6.83
C GLN A 392 16.85 13.66 -7.09
N LEU A 393 15.58 13.49 -7.45
CA LEU A 393 14.64 14.60 -7.53
C LEU A 393 14.01 14.84 -6.15
N VAL A 394 14.10 16.07 -5.67
CA VAL A 394 13.57 16.48 -4.38
C VAL A 394 12.75 17.75 -4.52
N GLU A 395 11.83 17.97 -3.57
CA GLU A 395 11.07 19.21 -3.45
C GLU A 395 11.51 19.99 -2.21
N VAL A 396 11.69 21.31 -2.36
CA VAL A 396 11.90 22.21 -1.21
C VAL A 396 10.58 22.37 -0.46
N THR A 397 10.53 21.85 0.76
CA THR A 397 9.39 21.99 1.69
C THR A 397 9.29 23.42 2.24
N ALA A 398 8.14 23.76 2.85
CA ALA A 398 7.91 25.07 3.47
C ALA A 398 8.92 25.42 4.58
N HIS A 399 9.58 24.43 5.17
CA HIS A 399 10.61 24.62 6.19
C HIS A 399 12.04 24.68 5.62
N GLY A 400 12.18 24.74 4.29
CA GLY A 400 13.49 24.75 3.62
C GLY A 400 14.21 23.40 3.63
N GLN A 401 13.54 22.32 4.05
CA GLN A 401 14.07 20.96 3.99
C GLN A 401 13.74 20.31 2.64
N PHE A 402 14.52 19.31 2.22
CA PHE A 402 14.28 18.56 1.00
C PHE A 402 13.45 17.31 1.29
N GLY A 403 12.29 17.22 0.63
CA GLY A 403 11.46 16.02 0.62
C GLY A 403 11.62 15.24 -0.68
N GLU A 404 11.37 13.94 -0.66
CA GLU A 404 11.33 13.11 -1.86
C GLU A 404 10.21 13.58 -2.80
N ALA A 405 10.53 13.80 -4.08
CA ALA A 405 9.57 14.19 -5.11
C ALA A 405 9.28 13.02 -6.07
N PRO A 406 8.04 12.89 -6.58
CA PRO A 406 7.74 11.91 -7.62
C PRO A 406 8.57 12.13 -8.88
N TRP A 407 9.12 11.04 -9.39
CA TRP A 407 9.90 11.04 -10.62
C TRP A 407 9.70 9.71 -11.35
N ARG A 408 8.98 9.76 -12.47
CA ARG A 408 8.64 8.55 -13.21
C ARG A 408 9.88 7.80 -13.66
N HIS A 409 9.78 6.48 -13.74
CA HIS A 409 10.84 5.64 -14.26
C HIS A 409 11.28 6.07 -15.67
N LYS A 410 10.33 6.32 -16.56
CA LYS A 410 10.59 6.81 -17.92
C LYS A 410 11.38 8.13 -17.95
N ASP A 411 10.97 9.10 -17.14
CA ASP A 411 11.65 10.40 -17.07
C ASP A 411 13.08 10.28 -16.50
N ARG A 412 13.35 9.26 -15.66
CA ARG A 412 14.70 8.92 -15.19
C ARG A 412 15.54 8.26 -16.29
N GLU A 413 14.96 7.35 -17.07
CA GLU A 413 15.63 6.77 -18.24
C GLU A 413 15.97 7.86 -19.28
N ASP A 414 15.08 8.84 -19.49
CA ASP A 414 15.36 9.98 -20.36
C ASP A 414 16.55 10.81 -19.85
N LEU A 415 16.64 11.05 -18.53
CA LEU A 415 17.83 11.71 -17.95
C LEU A 415 19.10 10.87 -18.14
N LYS A 416 19.03 9.55 -17.91
CA LYS A 416 20.16 8.65 -18.16
C LYS A 416 20.65 8.77 -19.60
N GLN A 417 19.75 8.72 -20.59
CA GLN A 417 20.12 8.88 -22.00
C GLN A 417 20.80 10.24 -22.27
N ARG A 418 20.33 11.32 -21.63
CA ARG A 418 20.96 12.64 -21.71
C ARG A 418 22.37 12.63 -21.12
N ILE A 419 22.56 12.04 -19.94
CA ILE A 419 23.88 11.90 -19.30
C ILE A 419 24.84 11.10 -20.19
N GLU A 420 24.37 9.98 -20.74
CA GLU A 420 25.17 9.18 -21.67
C GLU A 420 25.55 9.94 -22.95
N ALA A 421 24.68 10.85 -23.42
CA ALA A 421 24.99 11.73 -24.52
C ALA A 421 26.04 12.79 -24.15
N TRP A 422 26.06 13.30 -22.91
CA TRP A 422 27.09 14.23 -22.42
C TRP A 422 28.48 13.60 -22.31
N LEU A 423 28.54 12.26 -22.20
CA LEU A 423 29.78 11.49 -22.16
C LEU A 423 30.38 11.23 -23.56
N SER A 424 29.64 11.54 -24.64
CA SER A 424 30.06 11.29 -26.03
C SER A 424 30.78 12.50 -26.60
#